data_AF-A0A7J0AJS7-F1
#
_entry.id   AF-A0A7J0AJS7-F1
#
_cell.length_a   1.000
_cell.length_b   1.000
_cell.length_c   1.000
_cell.angle_alpha   90.00
_cell.angle_beta   90.00
_cell.angle_gamma   90.00
#
_symmetry.space_group_name_H-M   'P 1'
#
loop_
_entity.id
_entity.type
_entity.pdbx_description
1 polymer ?
#
loop_
_entity_poly.entity_id
_entity_poly.type
_entity_poly.pdbx_seq_one_letter_code
_entity_poly.pdbx_strand_id
1 'polypeptide(L)' 'MQAQTMRPTKPGISYLKRAAEINNIYDRHAPSGLSNREIWRRYIYPLYGVSERTFYNILKSSLSNK' A
#
# COMPACT_ATOMS: atom_id res chain seq x y z
N MET A 1 7.04 29.89 -16.72
CA MET A 1 6.12 29.74 -15.57
C MET A 1 6.59 28.56 -14.73
N GLN A 2 6.88 28.78 -13.46
CA GLN A 2 7.58 27.85 -12.57
C GLN A 2 6.64 26.72 -12.11
N ALA A 3 7.01 25.45 -12.31
CA ALA A 3 6.40 24.32 -11.62
C ALA A 3 7.38 23.86 -10.54
N GLN A 4 7.09 24.26 -9.30
CA GLN A 4 7.89 23.92 -8.13
C GLN A 4 7.91 22.39 -7.96
N THR A 5 9.10 21.79 -8.02
CA THR A 5 9.33 20.39 -7.72
C THR A 5 9.21 20.18 -6.21
N MET A 6 7.98 19.95 -5.74
CA MET A 6 7.76 19.48 -4.37
C MET A 6 8.47 18.13 -4.21
N ARG A 7 9.66 18.13 -3.59
CA ARG A 7 10.34 16.90 -3.20
C ARG A 7 9.37 16.14 -2.28
N PRO A 8 8.98 14.89 -2.61
CA PRO A 8 8.08 14.15 -1.74
C PRO A 8 8.76 14.06 -0.36
N THR A 9 8.08 14.56 0.66
CA THR A 9 8.52 14.40 2.04
C THR A 9 8.67 12.90 2.28
N LYS A 10 9.85 12.48 2.75
CA LYS A 10 10.10 11.06 3.00
C LYS A 10 9.04 10.57 3.99
N PRO A 11 8.25 9.53 3.66
CA PRO A 11 7.28 9.01 4.60
C PRO A 11 8.02 8.53 5.86
N GLY A 12 7.39 8.75 7.02
CA GLY A 12 7.95 8.30 8.30
C GLY A 12 8.15 6.78 8.33
N ILE A 13 9.11 6.31 9.14
CA ILE A 13 9.48 4.89 9.27
C ILE A 13 8.26 4.02 9.63
N SER A 14 7.34 4.53 10.45
CA SER A 14 6.11 3.82 10.82
C SER A 14 5.20 3.55 9.62
N TYR A 15 5.11 4.50 8.67
CA TYR A 15 4.34 4.30 7.45
C TYR A 15 5.02 3.27 6.54
N LEU A 16 6.34 3.35 6.40
CA LEU A 16 7.11 2.40 5.59
C LEU A 16 6.96 0.97 6.09
N LYS A 17 7.05 0.75 7.41
CA LYS A 17 6.81 -0.55 8.03
C LYS A 17 5.41 -1.07 7.72
N ARG A 18 4.38 -0.25 7.91
CA ARG A 18 2.99 -0.61 7.61
C ARG A 18 2.78 -0.94 6.13
N ALA A 19 3.36 -0.16 5.23
CA ALA A 19 3.30 -0.38 3.80
C ALA A 19 3.98 -1.69 3.39
N ALA A 20 5.15 -1.99 3.96
CA ALA A 20 5.87 -3.24 3.74
C ALA A 20 5.08 -4.46 4.21
N GLU A 21 4.45 -4.39 5.39
CA GLU A 21 3.61 -5.49 5.89
C GLU A 21 2.38 -5.72 5.00
N ILE A 22 1.71 -4.64 4.58
CA ILE A 22 0.56 -4.72 3.67
C ILE A 22 0.98 -5.35 2.33
N ASN A 23 2.12 -4.94 1.78
CA ASN A 23 2.65 -5.54 0.55
C ASN A 23 3.00 -7.02 0.73
N ASN A 24 3.53 -7.42 1.88
CA ASN A 24 3.84 -8.83 2.17
C ASN A 24 2.56 -9.69 2.30
N ILE A 25 1.51 -9.16 2.94
CA ILE A 25 0.19 -9.83 2.97
C ILE A 25 -0.36 -9.94 1.55
N TYR A 26 -0.27 -8.87 0.76
CA TYR A 26 -0.72 -8.88 -0.63
C TYR A 26 0.04 -9.90 -1.48
N ASP A 27 1.37 -9.91 -1.43
CA ASP A 27 2.23 -10.82 -2.19
C ASP A 27 1.95 -12.30 -1.87
N ARG A 28 1.70 -12.62 -0.60
CA ARG A 28 1.31 -13.98 -0.17
C ARG A 28 -0.03 -14.44 -0.75
N HIS A 29 -0.98 -13.53 -0.95
CA HIS A 29 -2.35 -13.86 -1.38
C HIS A 29 -2.63 -13.56 -2.87
N ALA A 30 -1.80 -12.75 -3.52
CA ALA A 30 -1.86 -12.48 -4.95
C ALA A 30 -1.83 -13.76 -5.83
N PRO A 31 -0.98 -14.77 -5.57
CA PRO A 31 -0.98 -16.00 -6.36
C PRO A 31 -2.18 -16.92 -6.07
N SER A 32 -2.95 -16.68 -5.01
CA SER A 32 -4.14 -17.47 -4.67
C SER A 32 -5.35 -17.18 -5.57
N GLY A 33 -5.23 -16.21 -6.51
CA GLY A 33 -6.34 -15.83 -7.40
C GLY A 33 -7.44 -15.02 -6.73
N LEU A 34 -7.20 -14.51 -5.51
CA LEU A 34 -8.15 -13.66 -4.80
C LEU A 34 -8.19 -12.25 -5.40
N SER A 35 -9.39 -11.66 -5.44
CA SER A 35 -9.52 -10.26 -5.85
C SER A 35 -8.86 -9.33 -4.84
N ASN A 36 -8.25 -8.23 -5.31
CA ASN A 36 -7.61 -7.21 -4.45
C ASN A 36 -8.52 -6.73 -3.31
N ARG A 37 -9.82 -6.58 -3.58
CA ARG A 37 -10.83 -6.21 -2.57
C ARG A 37 -11.06 -7.30 -1.52
N GLU A 38 -11.01 -8.57 -1.92
CA GLU A 38 -11.14 -9.69 -0.97
C GLU A 38 -9.91 -9.80 -0.09
N ILE A 39 -8.71 -9.63 -0.66
CA ILE A 39 -7.46 -9.59 0.13
C ILE A 39 -7.53 -8.45 1.15
N TRP A 40 -7.97 -7.27 0.70
CA TRP A 40 -8.15 -6.12 1.58
C TRP A 40 -9.17 -6.37 2.69
N ARG A 41 -10.38 -6.86 2.37
CA ARG A 41 -11.42 -7.14 3.38
C ARG A 41 -11.03 -8.23 4.38
N ARG A 42 -10.44 -9.35 3.90
CA ARG A 42 -10.17 -10.52 4.75
C ARG A 42 -8.93 -10.35 5.59
N TYR A 43 -7.87 -9.75 5.05
CA TYR A 43 -6.56 -9.75 5.70
C TYR A 43 -6.13 -8.36 6.17
N ILE A 44 -6.40 -7.30 5.42
CA ILE A 44 -5.82 -5.97 5.70
C ILE A 44 -6.71 -5.11 6.58
N TYR A 45 -8.03 -5.09 6.31
CA TYR A 45 -9.01 -4.30 7.05
C TYR A 45 -9.06 -4.65 8.55
N PRO A 46 -9.18 -5.93 8.97
CA PRO A 46 -9.20 -6.26 10.40
C PRO A 46 -7.88 -5.97 11.13
N LEU A 47 -6.75 -5.96 10.44
CA LEU A 47 -5.44 -5.72 11.06
C LEU A 47 -5.09 -4.24 11.20
N TYR A 48 -5.40 -3.42 10.19
CA TYR A 48 -4.90 -2.04 10.12
C TYR A 48 -5.99 -0.96 10.06
N GLY A 49 -7.25 -1.33 9.84
CA GLY A 49 -8.36 -0.37 9.71
C GLY A 49 -8.17 0.64 8.58
N VAL A 50 -7.41 0.28 7.54
CA VAL A 50 -7.08 1.18 6.43
C VAL A 50 -8.20 1.20 5.39
N SER A 51 -8.45 2.39 4.84
CA SER A 51 -9.39 2.55 3.74
C SER A 51 -8.88 1.87 2.45
N GLU A 52 -9.81 1.50 1.57
CA GLU A 52 -9.50 0.94 0.25
C GLU A 52 -8.57 1.89 -0.56
N ARG A 53 -8.79 3.21 -0.46
CA ARG A 53 -7.94 4.22 -1.11
C ARG A 53 -6.50 4.19 -0.59
N THR A 54 -6.32 4.03 0.72
CA THR A 54 -5.00 3.89 1.34
C THR A 54 -4.30 2.62 0.86
N PHE A 55 -5.04 1.51 0.76
CA PHE A 55 -4.52 0.25 0.24
C PHE A 55 -4.01 0.42 -1.20
N TYR A 56 -4.80 1.01 -2.10
CA TYR A 56 -4.36 1.25 -3.48
C TYR A 56 -3.19 2.23 -3.58
N ASN A 57 -3.14 3.27 -2.73
CA ASN A 57 -1.99 4.17 -2.69
C ASN A 57 -0.70 3.45 -2.28
N ILE A 58 -0.77 2.51 -1.33
CA ILE A 58 0.37 1.70 -0.90
C ILE A 58 0.83 0.78 -2.03
N LEU A 59 -0.10 0.09 -2.70
CA LEU A 59 0.22 -0.75 -3.86
C LEU A 59 0.87 0.06 -4.98
N LYS A 60 0.31 1.23 -5.31
CA LYS A 60 0.85 2.13 -6.34
C LYS A 60 2.24 2.64 -5.98
N SER A 61 2.45 2.99 -4.71
CA SER A 61 3.77 3.39 -4.19
C SER A 61 4.80 2.27 -4.29
N SER A 62 4.38 1.01 -4.13
CA SER A 62 5.25 -0.15 -4.31
C SER A 62 5.62 -0.38 -5.78
N LEU A 63 4.68 -0.16 -6.70
CA LEU A 63 4.89 -0.32 -8.14
C LEU A 63 5.80 0.76 -8.75
N SER A 64 5.73 1.99 -8.24
CA SER A 64 6.56 3.10 -8.73
C SER A 64 8.04 3.00 -8.31
N ASN A 65 8.39 2.10 -7.39
CA ASN A 65 9.74 1.93 -6.85
C ASN A 65 10.42 0.65 -7.38
N LYS A 66 9.97 0.12 -8.52
CA LYS A 66 10.48 -1.10 -9.15
C LYS A 66 11.14 -0.78 -10.48
#